data_AF-A0A7S1L5K8-F1
#
_entry.id   AF-A0A7S1L5K8-F1
#
_cell.length_a   1.000
_cell.length_b   1.000
_cell.length_c   1.000
_cell.angle_alpha   90.00
_cell.angle_beta   90.00
_cell.angle_gamma   90.00
#
_symmetry.space_group_name_H-M   'P 1'
#
loop_
_entity.id
_entity.type
_entity.pdbx_description
1 polymer ?
#
loop_
_entity_poly.entity_id
_entity_poly.type
_entity_poly.pdbx_seq_one_letter_code
_entity_poly.pdbx_strand_id
1 'polypeptide(L)'
;FMKAFDDAVFVRVEERLRAAVLAQVQAYRDGEQGVDLAKLKAAVGIFIDVGAALHLSAYAKDFERDYMGALRRTLQLQATGELTSETGQLTFLKSVEAHEALELHVARNVLHPGSAALVSNAITEVMLVPFFNVIIKHPESGCHALLRDGRAEDLQRMYAFMKRVKSRAVRPCTPSASRRWPRAARCC
;
A
#
# COMPACT_ATOMS: atom_id res chain seq x y z
N PHE A 1 13.54 -27.24 14.80
CA PHE A 1 14.26 -26.65 13.65
C PHE A 1 14.14 -25.12 13.64
N MET A 2 12.94 -24.55 13.43
CA MET A 2 12.74 -23.09 13.38
C MET A 2 13.39 -22.33 14.54
N LYS A 3 13.19 -22.77 15.80
CA LYS A 3 13.76 -22.09 16.98
C LYS A 3 15.28 -21.95 16.94
N ALA A 4 15.97 -23.04 16.57
CA ALA A 4 17.42 -23.04 16.46
C ALA A 4 17.91 -22.16 15.30
N PHE A 5 17.16 -22.09 14.20
CA PHE A 5 17.45 -21.18 13.09
C PHE A 5 17.27 -19.72 13.50
N ASP A 6 16.22 -19.41 14.25
CA ASP A 6 15.95 -18.07 14.74
C ASP A 6 17.06 -17.58 15.68
N ASP A 7 17.35 -18.37 16.72
CA ASP A 7 18.37 -18.05 17.74
C ASP A 7 19.78 -17.93 17.14
N ALA A 8 20.12 -18.74 16.13
CA ALA A 8 21.46 -18.79 15.56
C ALA A 8 21.67 -17.83 14.37
N VAL A 9 20.64 -17.58 13.56
CA VAL A 9 20.77 -16.91 12.26
C VAL A 9 19.84 -15.72 12.15
N PHE A 10 18.52 -15.91 12.25
CA PHE A 10 17.54 -14.88 11.88
C PHE A 10 17.72 -13.60 12.68
N VAL A 11 17.82 -13.69 14.01
CA VAL A 11 18.00 -12.52 14.90
C VAL A 11 19.23 -11.69 14.53
N ARG A 12 20.28 -12.30 13.94
CA ARG A 12 21.51 -11.61 13.54
C ARG A 12 21.43 -10.94 12.17
N VAL A 13 20.56 -11.44 11.29
CA VAL A 13 20.47 -10.99 9.89
C VAL A 13 19.17 -10.25 9.58
N GLU A 14 18.17 -10.30 10.46
CA GLU A 14 16.83 -9.77 10.25
C GLU A 14 16.84 -8.33 9.73
N GLU A 15 17.57 -7.44 10.41
CA GLU A 15 17.63 -6.02 10.05
C GLU A 15 18.22 -5.81 8.65
N ARG A 16 19.33 -6.51 8.35
CA ARG A 16 19.99 -6.43 7.04
C ARG A 16 19.12 -7.03 5.94
N LEU A 17 18.46 -8.15 6.23
CA LEU A 17 17.53 -8.79 5.31
C LEU A 17 16.34 -7.88 5.02
N ARG A 18 15.75 -7.26 6.05
CA ARG A 18 14.64 -6.30 5.92
C ARG A 18 15.07 -5.11 5.07
N ALA A 19 16.21 -4.49 5.37
CA ALA A 19 16.73 -3.37 4.61
C ALA A 19 16.98 -3.74 3.14
N ALA A 20 17.57 -4.91 2.88
CA ALA A 20 17.82 -5.40 1.52
C ALA A 20 16.53 -5.65 0.75
N VAL A 21 15.51 -6.27 1.37
CA VAL A 21 14.20 -6.49 0.74
C VAL A 21 13.53 -5.15 0.42
N LEU A 22 13.52 -4.19 1.35
CA LEU A 22 12.94 -2.87 1.10
C LEU A 22 13.65 -2.11 -0.03
N ALA A 23 14.99 -2.19 -0.08
CA ALA A 23 15.78 -1.57 -1.16
C ALA A 23 15.47 -2.21 -2.52
N GLN A 24 15.35 -3.53 -2.59
CA GLN A 24 15.02 -4.24 -3.83
C GLN A 24 13.58 -3.97 -4.28
N VAL A 25 12.62 -3.82 -3.36
CA VAL A 25 11.27 -3.37 -3.70
C VAL A 25 11.31 -1.96 -4.30
N GLN A 26 12.13 -1.06 -3.74
CA GLN A 26 12.28 0.28 -4.29
C GLN A 26 12.90 0.25 -5.69
N ALA A 27 13.98 -0.53 -5.88
CA ALA A 27 14.58 -0.77 -7.19
C ALA A 27 13.56 -1.28 -8.24
N TYR A 28 12.67 -2.20 -7.85
CA TYR A 28 11.59 -2.68 -8.72
C TYR A 28 10.62 -1.55 -9.13
N ARG A 29 10.25 -0.68 -8.19
CA ARG A 29 9.38 0.48 -8.46
C ARG A 29 10.04 1.50 -9.40
N ASP A 30 11.35 1.66 -9.27
CA ASP A 30 12.15 2.58 -10.09
C ASP A 30 12.44 1.99 -11.48
N GLY A 31 12.00 0.75 -11.75
CA GLY A 31 12.13 0.09 -13.04
C GLY A 31 13.51 -0.54 -13.27
N GLU A 32 14.28 -0.77 -12.20
CA GLU A 32 15.58 -1.43 -12.32
C GLU A 32 15.44 -2.85 -12.87
N GLN A 33 16.28 -3.18 -13.87
CA GLN A 33 16.29 -4.52 -14.46
C GLN A 33 16.96 -5.52 -13.52
N GLY A 34 16.38 -6.72 -13.43
CA GLY A 34 16.97 -7.84 -12.68
C GLY A 34 16.39 -8.06 -11.28
N VAL A 35 15.40 -7.27 -10.85
CA VAL A 35 14.66 -7.57 -9.62
C VAL A 35 13.69 -8.72 -9.85
N ASP A 36 13.91 -9.81 -9.12
CA ASP A 36 13.09 -11.02 -9.18
C ASP A 36 12.10 -11.07 -8.02
N LEU A 37 10.80 -10.89 -8.33
CA LEU A 37 9.72 -10.92 -7.35
C LEU A 37 9.62 -12.28 -6.64
N ALA A 38 10.04 -13.38 -7.26
CA ALA A 38 10.04 -14.70 -6.62
C ALA A 38 11.10 -14.78 -5.52
N LYS A 39 12.28 -14.17 -5.74
CA LYS A 39 13.33 -14.07 -4.69
C LYS A 39 12.86 -13.19 -3.54
N LEU A 40 12.20 -12.07 -3.84
CA LEU A 40 11.62 -11.22 -2.80
C LEU A 40 10.55 -11.95 -2.01
N LYS A 41 9.65 -12.68 -2.68
CA LYS A 41 8.65 -13.52 -2.02
C LYS A 41 9.27 -14.56 -1.10
N ALA A 42 10.33 -15.23 -1.55
CA ALA A 42 11.04 -16.21 -0.72
C ALA A 42 11.67 -15.55 0.52
N ALA A 43 12.31 -14.40 0.36
CA ALA A 43 12.89 -13.65 1.46
C ALA A 43 11.82 -13.16 2.47
N VAL A 44 10.69 -12.65 1.98
CA VAL A 44 9.54 -12.27 2.82
C VAL A 44 8.91 -13.49 3.51
N GLY A 45 8.90 -14.64 2.83
CA GLY A 45 8.44 -15.92 3.38
C GLY A 45 9.15 -16.28 4.69
N ILE A 46 10.45 -15.99 4.82
CA ILE A 46 11.21 -16.22 6.06
C ILE A 46 10.60 -15.44 7.23
N PHE A 47 10.22 -14.16 7.04
CA PHE A 47 9.57 -13.35 8.08
C PHE A 47 8.20 -13.90 8.47
N ILE A 48 7.46 -14.44 7.51
CA ILE A 48 6.14 -15.06 7.74
C ILE A 48 6.31 -16.35 8.54
N ASP A 49 7.23 -17.22 8.11
CA ASP A 49 7.48 -18.53 8.71
C ASP A 49 8.03 -18.41 10.13
N VAL A 50 9.00 -17.52 10.37
CA VAL A 50 9.52 -17.22 11.71
C VAL A 50 8.45 -16.59 12.61
N GLY A 51 7.67 -15.65 12.05
CA GLY A 51 6.57 -14.99 12.77
C GLY A 51 5.38 -15.91 13.10
N ALA A 52 5.18 -16.97 12.33
CA ALA A 52 4.17 -17.98 12.61
C ALA A 52 4.64 -19.00 13.66
N ALA A 53 5.94 -19.33 13.67
CA ALA A 53 6.48 -20.43 14.46
C ALA A 53 6.98 -20.04 15.86
N LEU A 54 7.50 -18.82 16.06
CA LEU A 54 8.30 -18.50 17.26
C LEU A 54 7.98 -17.15 17.90
N HIS A 55 7.81 -16.12 17.09
CA HIS A 55 7.55 -14.76 17.55
C HIS A 55 6.19 -14.32 17.06
N LEU A 56 5.23 -14.12 17.95
CA LEU A 56 3.96 -13.50 17.60
C LEU A 56 4.22 -12.16 16.89
N SER A 57 4.08 -12.20 15.55
CA SER A 57 4.06 -11.11 14.58
C SER A 57 5.38 -10.44 14.13
N ALA A 58 6.52 -11.15 14.03
CA ALA A 58 7.73 -10.59 13.37
C ALA A 58 7.44 -10.01 11.97
N TYR A 59 6.60 -10.68 11.18
CA TYR A 59 6.10 -10.14 9.92
C TYR A 59 5.32 -8.84 10.10
N ALA A 60 4.26 -8.81 10.93
CA ALA A 60 3.36 -7.66 10.99
C ALA A 60 3.94 -6.47 11.78
N LYS A 61 4.72 -6.72 12.84
CA LYS A 61 5.29 -5.68 13.70
C LYS A 61 6.51 -5.02 13.09
N ASP A 62 7.37 -5.81 12.43
CA ASP A 62 8.68 -5.33 12.03
C ASP A 62 8.76 -5.14 10.52
N PHE A 63 8.44 -6.18 9.74
CA PHE A 63 8.54 -6.08 8.28
C PHE A 63 7.40 -5.26 7.65
N GLU A 64 6.14 -5.65 7.85
CA GLU A 64 4.96 -5.01 7.23
C GLU A 64 4.83 -3.55 7.68
N ARG A 65 5.10 -3.25 8.96
CA ARG A 65 5.12 -1.88 9.47
C ARG A 65 6.12 -1.01 8.70
N ASP A 66 7.36 -1.48 8.58
CA ASP A 66 8.43 -0.70 7.94
C ASP A 66 8.20 -0.59 6.42
N TYR A 67 7.70 -1.65 5.78
CA TYR A 67 7.25 -1.64 4.38
C TYR A 67 6.17 -0.60 4.14
N MET A 68 5.11 -0.62 4.97
CA MET A 68 4.00 0.33 4.84
C MET A 68 4.44 1.76 5.12
N GLY A 69 5.38 1.96 6.05
CA GLY A 69 6.00 3.26 6.30
C GLY A 69 6.79 3.78 5.10
N ALA A 70 7.60 2.93 4.46
CA ALA A 70 8.32 3.27 3.24
C ALA A 70 7.37 3.59 2.08
N LEU A 71 6.37 2.74 1.85
CA LEU A 71 5.34 2.94 0.83
C LEU A 71 4.63 4.29 1.00
N ARG A 72 4.17 4.63 2.21
CA ARG A 72 3.48 5.89 2.47
C ARG A 72 4.36 7.11 2.13
N ARG A 73 5.66 7.05 2.44
CA ARG A 73 6.61 8.13 2.09
C ARG A 73 6.73 8.27 0.58
N THR A 74 6.91 7.17 -0.16
CA THR A 74 7.00 7.18 -1.62
C THR A 74 5.72 7.75 -2.25
N LEU A 75 4.55 7.27 -1.84
CA LEU A 75 3.26 7.76 -2.33
C LEU A 75 3.05 9.25 -2.04
N GLN A 76 3.47 9.72 -0.86
CA GLN A 76 3.36 11.12 -0.49
C GLN A 76 4.23 12.00 -1.39
N LEU A 77 5.48 11.61 -1.62
CA LEU A 77 6.40 12.33 -2.52
C LEU A 77 5.84 12.39 -3.94
N GLN A 78 5.38 11.26 -4.48
CA GLN A 78 4.76 11.18 -5.80
C GLN A 78 3.53 12.08 -5.90
N ALA A 79 2.62 12.00 -4.92
CA ALA A 79 1.40 12.81 -4.94
C ALA A 79 1.70 14.31 -4.91
N THR A 80 2.65 14.74 -4.06
CA THR A 80 3.05 16.15 -4.00
C THR A 80 3.74 16.62 -5.28
N GLY A 81 4.57 15.78 -5.89
CA GLY A 81 5.28 16.12 -7.13
C GLY A 81 4.38 16.19 -8.36
N GLU A 82 3.37 15.32 -8.46
CA GLU A 82 2.42 15.36 -9.57
C GLU A 82 1.47 16.55 -9.47
N LEU A 83 1.04 16.91 -8.26
CA LEU A 83 0.10 18.02 -8.06
C LEU A 83 0.75 19.39 -8.16
N THR A 84 2.07 19.52 -8.12
CA THR A 84 2.75 20.79 -8.41
C THR A 84 2.93 21.03 -9.92
N SER A 85 2.82 19.99 -10.74
CA SER A 85 2.87 20.10 -12.19
C SER A 85 1.51 20.51 -12.76
N GLU A 86 1.49 21.54 -13.64
CA GLU A 86 0.28 21.97 -14.35
C GLU A 86 -0.35 20.82 -15.15
N THR A 87 0.46 19.98 -15.78
CA THR A 87 -0.01 18.79 -16.51
C THR A 87 -0.39 17.65 -15.56
N GLY A 88 0.35 17.49 -14.47
CA GLY A 88 0.14 16.41 -13.50
C GLY A 88 -1.21 16.49 -12.79
N GLN A 89 -1.76 17.68 -12.55
CA GLN A 89 -3.10 17.86 -11.99
C GLN A 89 -4.22 17.37 -12.93
N LEU A 90 -4.01 17.39 -14.25
CA LEU A 90 -4.96 16.89 -15.25
C LEU A 90 -4.94 15.35 -15.35
N THR A 91 -3.81 14.73 -15.03
CA THR A 91 -3.59 13.28 -15.16
C THR A 91 -3.52 12.54 -13.82
N PHE A 92 -3.60 13.24 -12.69
CA PHE A 92 -3.38 12.71 -11.35
C PHE A 92 -4.16 11.42 -11.07
N LEU A 93 -5.47 11.38 -11.37
CA LEU A 93 -6.28 10.19 -11.12
C LEU A 93 -5.82 8.96 -11.93
N LYS A 94 -5.36 9.17 -13.18
CA LYS A 94 -4.79 8.08 -14.00
C LYS A 94 -3.48 7.58 -13.41
N SER A 95 -2.65 8.50 -12.91
CA SER A 95 -1.41 8.14 -12.24
C SER A 95 -1.68 7.32 -10.97
N VAL A 96 -2.65 7.73 -10.14
CA VAL A 96 -3.02 6.96 -8.94
C VAL A 96 -3.49 5.55 -9.30
N GLU A 97 -4.26 5.36 -10.39
CA GLU A 97 -4.66 4.04 -10.87
C GLU A 97 -3.44 3.19 -11.28
N ALA A 98 -2.45 3.79 -11.96
CA ALA A 98 -1.22 3.12 -12.34
C ALA A 98 -0.37 2.73 -11.11
N HIS A 99 -0.20 3.66 -10.15
CA HIS A 99 0.47 3.39 -8.87
C HIS A 99 -0.24 2.27 -8.10
N GLU A 100 -1.58 2.29 -8.05
CA GLU A 100 -2.34 1.23 -7.39
C GLU A 100 -2.18 -0.12 -8.08
N ALA A 101 -2.19 -0.17 -9.42
CA ALA A 101 -1.95 -1.40 -10.15
C ALA A 101 -0.56 -1.99 -9.84
N LEU A 102 0.48 -1.14 -9.85
CA LEU A 102 1.85 -1.53 -9.52
C LEU A 102 1.95 -2.05 -8.07
N GLU A 103 1.48 -1.27 -7.10
CA GLU A 103 1.61 -1.62 -5.69
C GLU A 103 0.79 -2.85 -5.29
N LEU A 104 -0.40 -3.02 -5.87
CA LEU A 104 -1.17 -4.25 -5.67
C LEU A 104 -0.51 -5.46 -6.33
N HIS A 105 0.14 -5.28 -7.48
CA HIS A 105 0.91 -6.34 -8.11
C HIS A 105 2.08 -6.78 -7.23
N VAL A 106 2.86 -5.83 -6.71
CA VAL A 106 3.96 -6.13 -5.77
C VAL A 106 3.42 -6.79 -4.51
N ALA A 107 2.37 -6.24 -3.89
CA ALA A 107 1.79 -6.77 -2.67
C ALA A 107 1.30 -8.22 -2.82
N ARG A 108 0.63 -8.54 -3.92
CA ARG A 108 0.10 -9.89 -4.18
C ARG A 108 1.20 -10.92 -4.45
N ASN A 109 2.31 -10.49 -5.04
CA ASN A 109 3.40 -11.40 -5.41
C ASN A 109 4.46 -11.54 -4.32
N VAL A 110 4.67 -10.51 -3.48
CA VAL A 110 5.77 -10.45 -2.51
C VAL A 110 5.29 -10.53 -1.07
N LEU A 111 4.17 -9.89 -0.72
CA LEU A 111 3.70 -9.78 0.65
C LEU A 111 2.76 -10.92 1.06
N HIS A 112 2.40 -10.95 2.35
CA HIS A 112 1.36 -11.82 2.85
C HIS A 112 0.00 -11.45 2.20
N PRO A 113 -0.89 -12.41 1.89
CA PRO A 113 -2.15 -12.13 1.21
C PRO A 113 -3.05 -11.09 1.89
N GLY A 114 -2.95 -10.96 3.23
CA GLY A 114 -3.68 -9.95 4.00
C GLY A 114 -3.21 -8.50 3.78
N SER A 115 -2.02 -8.29 3.23
CA SER A 115 -1.38 -6.97 3.10
C SER A 115 -1.90 -6.16 1.91
N ALA A 116 -2.46 -6.82 0.89
CA ALA A 116 -2.99 -6.12 -0.30
C ALA A 116 -4.09 -5.10 0.06
N ALA A 117 -4.96 -5.44 1.02
CA ALA A 117 -5.98 -4.52 1.51
C ALA A 117 -5.34 -3.31 2.24
N LEU A 118 -4.25 -3.51 2.98
CA LEU A 118 -3.52 -2.43 3.66
C LEU A 118 -2.84 -1.48 2.65
N VAL A 119 -2.30 -2.02 1.56
CA VAL A 119 -1.69 -1.24 0.47
C VAL A 119 -2.73 -0.37 -0.23
N SER A 120 -3.85 -0.96 -0.68
CA SER A 120 -4.95 -0.21 -1.29
C SER A 120 -5.49 0.89 -0.36
N ASN A 121 -5.54 0.58 0.93
CA ASN A 121 -5.87 1.53 1.97
C ASN A 121 -4.81 2.65 2.09
N ALA A 122 -3.52 2.36 2.10
CA ALA A 122 -2.50 3.41 2.19
C ALA A 122 -2.57 4.39 1.01
N ILE A 123 -2.77 3.89 -0.22
CA ILE A 123 -2.89 4.72 -1.42
C ILE A 123 -4.05 5.71 -1.29
N THR A 124 -5.22 5.23 -0.88
CA THR A 124 -6.37 6.13 -0.70
C THR A 124 -6.15 7.14 0.42
N GLU A 125 -5.48 6.75 1.52
CA GLU A 125 -5.24 7.64 2.66
C GLU A 125 -4.23 8.73 2.32
N VAL A 126 -3.19 8.40 1.56
CA VAL A 126 -2.07 9.29 1.28
C VAL A 126 -2.28 10.10 0.00
N MET A 127 -2.78 9.49 -1.07
CA MET A 127 -2.90 10.15 -2.38
C MET A 127 -4.30 10.69 -2.68
N LEU A 128 -5.36 10.15 -2.09
CA LEU A 128 -6.73 10.50 -2.49
C LEU A 128 -7.42 11.44 -1.49
N VAL A 129 -7.42 11.07 -0.20
CA VAL A 129 -8.10 11.84 0.85
C VAL A 129 -7.58 13.28 0.98
N PRO A 130 -6.26 13.54 1.05
CA PRO A 130 -5.74 14.89 1.29
C PRO A 130 -6.05 15.86 0.14
N PHE A 131 -6.12 15.33 -1.08
CA PHE A 131 -6.24 16.12 -2.31
C PHE A 131 -7.66 16.15 -2.87
N PHE A 132 -8.63 15.60 -2.15
CA PHE A 132 -10.03 15.50 -2.60
C PHE A 132 -10.63 16.82 -3.06
N ASN A 133 -10.53 17.86 -2.24
CA ASN A 133 -11.08 19.17 -2.58
C ASN A 133 -10.31 19.84 -3.73
N VAL A 134 -9.00 19.62 -3.80
CA VAL A 134 -8.13 20.19 -4.85
C VAL A 134 -8.52 19.62 -6.21
N ILE A 135 -8.63 18.29 -6.30
CA ILE A 135 -8.93 17.59 -7.55
C ILE A 135 -10.34 17.93 -8.05
N ILE A 136 -11.35 17.91 -7.18
CA ILE A 136 -12.75 18.09 -7.59
C ILE A 136 -13.05 19.53 -8.00
N LYS A 137 -12.45 20.51 -7.31
CA LYS A 137 -12.68 21.93 -7.55
C LYS A 137 -11.69 22.54 -8.55
N HIS A 138 -10.81 21.73 -9.14
CA HIS A 138 -9.86 22.23 -10.12
C HIS A 138 -10.60 22.88 -11.31
N PRO A 139 -10.25 24.11 -11.72
CA PRO A 139 -11.02 24.86 -12.70
C PRO A 139 -11.07 24.20 -14.09
N GLU A 140 -10.03 23.47 -14.48
CA GLU A 140 -9.91 22.89 -15.84
C GLU A 140 -10.03 21.36 -15.91
N SER A 141 -9.88 20.66 -14.79
CA SER A 141 -9.99 19.18 -14.71
C SER A 141 -10.89 18.68 -13.60
N GLY A 142 -11.47 19.59 -12.82
CA GLY A 142 -12.41 19.24 -11.78
C GLY A 142 -13.74 18.80 -12.35
N CYS A 143 -14.64 18.39 -11.46
CA CYS A 143 -15.93 17.80 -11.81
C CYS A 143 -16.75 18.70 -12.74
N HIS A 144 -16.77 20.02 -12.47
CA HIS A 144 -17.49 20.99 -13.28
C HIS A 144 -16.94 21.07 -14.72
N ALA A 145 -15.62 21.14 -14.88
CA ALA A 145 -14.99 21.19 -16.21
C ALA A 145 -15.26 19.91 -17.00
N LEU A 146 -15.13 18.75 -16.37
CA LEU A 146 -15.39 17.46 -17.01
C LEU A 146 -16.86 17.30 -17.44
N LEU A 147 -17.81 17.83 -16.65
CA LEU A 147 -19.24 17.86 -17.01
C LEU A 147 -19.51 18.79 -18.19
N ARG A 148 -18.93 20.00 -18.18
CA ARG A 148 -19.06 20.98 -19.26
C ARG A 148 -18.51 20.43 -20.58
N ASP A 149 -17.35 19.76 -20.52
CA ASP A 149 -16.61 19.30 -21.70
C ASP A 149 -17.06 17.89 -22.17
N GLY A 150 -18.04 17.27 -21.51
CA GLY A 150 -18.58 15.97 -21.91
C GLY A 150 -17.60 14.80 -21.78
N ARG A 151 -16.60 14.90 -20.88
CA ARG A 151 -15.52 13.90 -20.70
C ARG A 151 -15.98 12.70 -19.87
N ALA A 152 -16.84 11.85 -20.45
CA ALA A 152 -17.52 10.76 -19.75
C ALA A 152 -16.58 9.78 -19.03
N GLU A 153 -15.47 9.37 -19.65
CA GLU A 153 -14.52 8.44 -19.03
C GLU A 153 -13.82 9.02 -17.81
N ASP A 154 -13.43 10.29 -17.90
CA ASP A 154 -12.77 10.99 -16.79
C ASP A 154 -13.77 11.28 -15.66
N LEU A 155 -15.04 11.55 -15.98
CA LEU A 155 -16.13 11.63 -15.00
C LEU A 155 -16.36 10.30 -14.29
N GLN A 156 -16.31 9.18 -14.99
CA GLN A 156 -16.45 7.85 -14.39
C GLN A 156 -15.30 7.59 -13.40
N ARG A 157 -14.06 7.92 -13.77
CA ARG A 157 -12.90 7.82 -12.86
C ARG A 157 -13.04 8.75 -11.66
N MET A 158 -13.47 10.00 -11.87
CA MET A 158 -13.76 10.97 -10.81
C MET A 158 -14.86 10.46 -9.87
N TYR A 159 -15.93 9.83 -10.38
CA TYR A 159 -16.99 9.26 -9.58
C TYR A 159 -16.52 8.07 -8.72
N ALA A 160 -15.75 7.15 -9.30
CA ALA A 160 -15.16 6.03 -8.57
C ALA A 160 -14.25 6.52 -7.44
N PHE A 161 -13.42 7.51 -7.72
CA PHE A 161 -12.61 8.23 -6.74
C PHE A 161 -13.47 8.82 -5.61
N MET A 162 -14.51 9.59 -5.94
CA MET A 162 -15.38 10.22 -4.95
C MET A 162 -16.08 9.20 -4.05
N LYS A 163 -16.60 8.12 -4.64
CA LYS A 163 -17.25 7.03 -3.91
C LYS A 163 -16.29 6.38 -2.91
N ARG A 164 -15.04 6.14 -3.34
CA ARG A 164 -13.99 5.54 -2.51
C ARG A 164 -13.60 6.43 -1.34
N VAL A 165 -13.37 7.73 -1.57
CA VAL A 165 -13.03 8.69 -0.50
C VAL A 165 -14.20 8.82 0.49
N LYS A 166 -15.45 8.96 0.01
CA LYS A 166 -16.63 9.07 0.87
C LYS A 166 -16.87 7.82 1.73
N SER A 167 -16.69 6.62 1.16
CA SER A 167 -16.82 5.36 1.92
C SER A 167 -15.85 5.28 3.11
N ARG A 168 -14.80 6.11 3.09
CA ARG A 168 -13.74 6.11 4.09
C ARG A 168 -13.83 7.28 5.06
N ALA A 169 -14.23 8.46 4.58
CA ALA A 169 -14.56 9.60 5.43
C ALA A 169 -15.76 9.31 6.36
N VAL A 170 -16.62 8.35 5.99
CA VAL A 170 -17.79 7.91 6.78
C VAL A 170 -17.44 6.89 7.87
N ARG A 171 -16.18 6.52 8.10
CA ARG A 171 -15.82 5.88 9.39
C ARG A 171 -15.67 6.97 10.44
N PRO A 172 -16.59 7.11 11.42
CA PRO A 172 -16.27 7.88 12.60
C PRO A 172 -15.06 7.20 13.24
N CYS A 173 -14.11 7.98 13.73
CA CYS A 173 -13.16 7.48 14.72
C CYS A 173 -13.97 6.88 15.88
N THR A 174 -14.19 5.57 15.87
CA THR A 174 -14.51 4.85 17.09
C THR A 174 -13.17 4.48 17.74
N PRO A 175 -12.95 4.83 19.01
CA PRO A 175 -11.73 4.42 19.70
C PRO A 175 -11.74 2.90 19.86
N SER A 176 -10.67 2.27 19.36
CA SER A 176 -10.18 0.92 19.69
C SER A 176 -11.18 -0.10 20.24
N ALA A 177 -11.68 -0.97 19.37
CA ALA A 177 -12.06 -2.33 19.75
C ALA A 177 -10.97 -3.30 19.28
N SER A 178 -10.30 -3.93 20.25
CA SER A 178 -9.28 -4.97 20.10
C SER A 178 -9.52 -5.89 18.90
N ARG A 179 -8.51 -6.09 18.04
CA ARG A 179 -8.46 -7.21 17.10
C ARG A 179 -8.40 -8.51 17.90
N ARG A 180 -9.56 -9.03 18.28
CA ARG A 180 -9.71 -10.37 18.84
C ARG A 180 -10.03 -11.28 17.65
N TRP A 181 -9.04 -12.06 17.21
CA TRP A 181 -9.27 -13.15 16.27
C TRP A 181 -10.29 -14.14 16.86
N PRO A 182 -11.15 -14.75 16.03
CA PRO A 182 -12.17 -15.67 16.52
C PRO A 182 -11.48 -16.92 17.09
N ARG A 183 -11.73 -17.20 18.38
CA ARG A 183 -11.47 -18.53 18.94
C ARG A 183 -12.40 -19.50 18.22
N ALA A 184 -11.81 -20.52 17.61
CA ALA A 184 -12.53 -21.64 17.06
C ALA A 184 -13.54 -22.17 18.10
N ALA A 185 -14.81 -22.12 17.76
CA ALA A 185 -15.84 -22.89 18.41
C ALA A 185 -15.51 -24.37 18.16
N ARG A 186 -15.16 -25.11 19.22
CA ARG A 186 -15.37 -26.55 19.24
C ARG A 186 -16.75 -26.76 19.83
N CYS A 187 -17.70 -27.10 18.95
CA CYS A 187 -18.90 -27.84 19.33
C CYS A 187 -18.54 -29.33 19.36
N CYS A 188 -19.21 -30.04 20.27
CA CYS A 188 -19.12 -31.47 20.62
C CYS A 188 -17.93 -31.85 21.50
#